data_AF-A0A6P1ZBF6-F1
#
_entry.id   AF-A0A6P1ZBF6-F1
#
_cell.length_a   1.000
_cell.length_b   1.000
_cell.length_c   1.000
_cell.angle_alpha   90.00
_cell.angle_beta   90.00
_cell.angle_gamma   90.00
#
_symmetry.space_group_name_H-M   'P 1'
#
loop_
_entity.id
_entity.type
_entity.pdbx_description
1 polymer ?
#
loop_
_entity_poly.entity_id
_entity_poly.type
_entity_poly.pdbx_seq_one_letter_code
_entity_poly.pdbx_strand_id
1 'polypeptide(L)' 'IKGREKWYESVEEMQEDLDSYLNHYNRERTHQGRGMNGRVPYQAFLDGIVTGEAEAEVIEEAA' A
#
# COMPACT_ATOMS: atom_id res chain seq x y z
N ILE A 1 -1.28 -3.59 -14.03
CA ILE A 1 -2.26 -4.24 -14.91
C ILE A 1 -2.68 -3.25 -15.98
N LYS A 2 -2.37 -3.51 -17.24
CA LYS A 2 -2.87 -2.74 -18.39
C LYS A 2 -4.21 -3.30 -18.85
N GLY A 3 -5.18 -3.22 -17.93
CA GLY A 3 -6.48 -3.87 -18.10
C GLY A 3 -7.22 -3.28 -19.30
N ARG A 4 -7.61 -4.15 -20.24
CA ARG A 4 -8.25 -3.84 -21.55
C ARG A 4 -7.32 -3.28 -22.64
N GLU A 5 -6.04 -3.09 -22.34
CA GLU A 5 -5.05 -2.62 -23.33
C GLU A 5 -4.13 -3.74 -23.81
N LYS A 6 -3.93 -4.77 -22.97
CA LYS A 6 -3.01 -5.88 -23.23
C LYS A 6 -3.72 -7.23 -23.12
N TRP A 7 -3.47 -8.11 -24.09
CA TRP A 7 -3.73 -9.54 -23.98
C TRP A 7 -2.48 -10.22 -23.43
N TYR A 8 -2.66 -11.08 -22.45
CA TYR A 8 -1.56 -11.78 -21.78
C TYR A 8 -1.46 -13.21 -22.32
N GLU A 9 -0.25 -13.65 -22.60
CA GLU A 9 0.00 -15.03 -23.06
C GLU A 9 0.20 -16.01 -21.90
N SER A 10 0.47 -15.49 -20.69
CA SER A 10 0.62 -16.27 -19.47
C SER A 10 0.17 -15.52 -18.21
N VAL A 11 0.03 -16.26 -17.11
CA VAL A 11 -0.30 -15.67 -15.80
C VAL A 11 0.89 -14.90 -15.25
N GLU A 12 2.12 -15.36 -15.52
CA GLU A 12 3.36 -14.72 -15.09
C GLU A 12 3.47 -13.31 -15.67
N GLU A 13 3.18 -13.15 -16.96
CA GLU A 13 3.18 -11.84 -17.63
C GLU A 13 2.13 -10.89 -17.03
N MET A 14 0.97 -11.43 -16.64
CA MET A 14 -0.07 -10.66 -15.95
C MET A 14 0.38 -10.24 -14.54
N GLN A 15 1.08 -11.12 -13.84
CA GLN A 15 1.58 -10.88 -12.49
C GLN A 15 2.65 -9.78 -12.49
N GLU A 16 3.59 -9.79 -13.45
CA GLU A 16 4.61 -8.73 -13.59
C GLU A 16 3.98 -7.34 -13.76
N ASP A 17 2.97 -7.24 -14.61
CA ASP A 17 2.23 -5.98 -14.83
C ASP A 17 1.44 -5.56 -13.59
N LEU A 18 0.89 -6.52 -12.83
CA LEU A 18 0.20 -6.26 -11.58
C LEU A 18 1.16 -5.74 -10.52
N ASP A 19 2.28 -6.41 -10.32
CA ASP A 19 3.30 -6.03 -9.34
C ASP A 19 3.85 -4.64 -9.63
N SER A 20 4.13 -4.34 -10.91
CA SER A 20 4.55 -3.02 -11.37
C SER A 20 3.51 -1.94 -11.04
N TYR A 21 2.23 -2.22 -11.28
CA TYR A 21 1.15 -1.29 -10.95
C TYR A 21 1.01 -1.07 -9.44
N LEU A 22 1.05 -2.14 -8.65
CA LEU A 22 0.95 -2.06 -7.20
C LEU A 22 2.12 -1.27 -6.61
N ASN A 23 3.33 -1.46 -7.14
CA ASN A 23 4.50 -0.69 -6.72
C ASN A 23 4.28 0.81 -6.95
N HIS A 24 3.94 1.20 -8.18
CA HIS A 24 3.66 2.60 -8.52
C HIS A 24 2.55 3.20 -7.65
N TYR A 25 1.42 2.50 -7.52
CA TYR A 25 0.27 2.98 -6.74
C TYR A 25 0.58 3.15 -5.25
N ASN A 26 1.29 2.18 -4.65
CA ASN A 26 1.53 2.15 -3.22
C ASN A 26 2.74 2.98 -2.79
N ARG A 27 3.74 3.18 -3.66
CA ARG A 27 5.04 3.76 -3.28
C ARG A 27 5.40 5.05 -3.98
N GLU A 28 4.86 5.33 -5.16
CA GLU A 28 5.27 6.48 -5.96
C GLU A 28 4.17 7.54 -6.05
N ARG A 29 2.91 7.09 -6.10
CA ARG A 29 1.76 7.99 -6.25
C ARG A 29 1.29 8.49 -4.89
N THR A 30 1.35 9.80 -4.69
CA THR A 30 0.73 10.47 -3.54
C THR A 30 -0.77 10.58 -3.74
N HIS A 31 -1.54 10.38 -2.66
CA HIS A 31 -3.00 10.47 -2.71
C HIS A 31 -3.49 11.53 -1.72
N GLN A 32 -4.48 12.31 -2.15
CA GLN A 32 -5.18 13.29 -1.30
C GLN A 32 -6.51 12.74 -0.75
N GLY A 33 -6.74 11.43 -0.88
CA GLY A 33 -7.92 10.76 -0.34
C GLY A 33 -7.97 10.77 1.19
N ARG A 34 -9.10 10.30 1.75
CA ARG A 34 -9.33 10.23 3.19
C ARG A 34 -8.18 9.49 3.90
N GLY A 35 -7.57 10.15 4.89
CA GLY A 35 -6.49 9.60 5.71
C GLY A 35 -5.11 9.57 5.03
N MET A 36 -5.01 9.89 3.74
CA MET A 36 -3.73 9.86 3.02
C MET A 36 -2.95 11.16 3.23
N ASN A 37 -3.60 12.32 3.26
CA ASN A 37 -2.96 13.63 3.52
C ASN A 37 -1.74 13.90 2.63
N GLY A 38 -1.79 13.49 1.36
CA GLY A 38 -0.68 13.63 0.42
C GLY A 38 0.43 12.60 0.56
N ARG A 39 0.31 11.63 1.47
CA ARG A 39 1.22 10.49 1.58
C ARG A 39 0.91 9.45 0.51
N VAL A 40 1.90 8.60 0.26
CA VAL A 40 1.70 7.36 -0.49
C VAL A 40 1.02 6.32 0.42
N PRO A 41 0.22 5.38 -0.11
CA PRO A 41 -0.53 4.43 0.70
C PRO A 41 0.37 3.57 1.59
N TYR A 42 1.54 3.20 1.09
CA TYR A 42 2.54 2.43 1.86
C TYR A 42 2.98 3.16 3.13
N GLN A 43 3.19 4.47 3.06
CA GLN A 43 3.56 5.25 4.25
C GLN A 43 2.43 5.30 5.25
N ALA A 44 1.20 5.57 4.80
CA ALA A 44 0.05 5.61 5.69
C ALA A 44 -0.23 4.26 6.38
N PHE A 45 0.06 3.15 5.70
CA PHE A 45 -0.03 1.81 6.27
C PHE A 45 1.00 1.60 7.38
N LEU A 46 2.28 1.93 7.13
CA LEU A 46 3.33 1.80 8.14
C LEU A 46 3.06 2.69 9.37
N ASP A 47 2.62 3.93 9.14
CA ASP A 47 2.26 4.85 10.23
C ASP A 47 1.14 4.24 11.10
N GLY A 48 0.18 3.55 10.50
CA GLY A 48 -0.89 2.86 11.21
C GLY A 48 -0.41 1.67 12.05
N ILE A 49 0.55 0.88 11.56
CA ILE A 49 1.13 -0.23 12.32
C ILE A 49 1.89 0.30 13.54
N VAL A 50 2.79 1.26 13.32
CA VAL A 50 3.62 1.84 14.40
C VAL A 50 2.74 2.44 15.49
N THR A 51 1.66 3.12 15.10
CA THR A 51 0.70 3.69 16.07
C THR A 51 0.04 2.59 16.89
N GLY A 52 -0.40 1.49 16.26
CA GLY A 52 -1.03 0.38 16.96
C GLY A 52 -0.09 -0.40 17.89
N GLU A 53 1.18 -0.56 17.49
CA GLU A 53 2.21 -1.17 18.34
C GLU A 53 2.48 -0.31 19.59
N ALA A 54 2.65 1.00 19.40
CA ALA A 54 2.83 1.93 20.52
C ALA A 54 1.62 1.96 21.46
N GLU A 55 0.40 1.92 20.92
CA GLU A 55 -0.82 1.83 21.72
C GLU A 55 -0.89 0.52 22.54
N ALA A 56 -0.46 -0.60 21.96
CA ALA A 56 -0.42 -1.89 22.65
C ALA A 56 0.59 -1.90 23.80
N GLU A 57 1.80 -1.37 23.60
CA GLU A 57 2.84 -1.26 24.63
C GLU A 57 2.37 -0.40 25.82
N VAL A 58 1.74 0.75 25.54
CA VAL A 58 1.20 1.63 26.61
C VAL A 58 0.11 0.94 27.42
N ILE A 59 -0.74 0.12 26.79
CA ILE A 59 -1.79 -0.64 27.48
C ILE A 59 -1.18 -1.73 28.37
N GLU A 60 -0.12 -2.40 27.91
CA GLU A 60 0.59 -3.43 28.67
C GLU A 60 1.33 -2.82 29.88
N GLU A 61 1.99 -1.67 29.71
CA GLU A 61 2.65 -0.96 30.83
C GLU A 61 1.66 -0.42 31.87
N ALA A 62 0.41 -0.16 31.48
CA ALA A 62 -0.63 0.35 32.35
C ALA A 62 -1.43 -0.74 33.10
N ALA A 63 -1.21 -2.02 32.79
CA ALA A 63 -1.90 -3.18 33.36
C ALA A 63 -1.11 -3.84 34.50
#